data_AF-A0A7Y4UAE9-F1
#
_entry.id   AF-A0A7Y4UAE9-F1
#
_cell.length_a   1.000
_cell.length_b   1.000
_cell.length_c   1.000
_cell.angle_alpha   90.00
_cell.angle_beta   90.00
_cell.angle_gamma   90.00
#
_symmetry.space_group_name_H-M   'P 1'
#
loop_
_entity.id
_entity.type
_entity.pdbx_description
1 polymer ?
#
loop_
_entity_poly.entity_id
_entity_poly.type
_entity_poly.pdbx_seq_one_letter_code
_entity_poly.pdbx_strand_id
1 'polypeptide(L)' 'MRILYFTAGAAGMYCGSCLRDNALATELMRQGHDVTLVPLYTPTLTDEPNVSQEKVLFGGISVY' A
#
# COMPACT_ATOMS: atom_id res chain seq x y z
N MET A 1 2.21 -13.30 11.44
CA MET A 1 0.77 -13.08 11.14
C MET A 1 0.65 -12.75 9.67
N ARG A 2 -0.48 -13.05 9.02
CA ARG A 2 -0.75 -12.62 7.64
C ARG A 2 -1.59 -11.36 7.65
N ILE A 3 -1.11 -10.29 7.03
CA ILE A 3 -1.71 -8.96 7.07
C ILE A 3 -1.90 -8.47 5.63
N LEU A 4 -3.16 -8.25 5.25
CA LEU A 4 -3.50 -7.55 4.01
C LEU A 4 -3.77 -6.07 4.36
N TYR A 5 -2.98 -5.16 3.81
CA TYR A 5 -3.07 -3.73 4.07
C TYR A 5 -3.47 -3.01 2.79
N PHE A 6 -4.58 -2.27 2.81
CA PHE A 6 -5.00 -1.45 1.68
C PHE A 6 -4.54 0.00 1.84
N THR A 7 -4.01 0.59 0.77
CA THR A 7 -3.67 2.01 0.69
C THR A 7 -4.24 2.61 -0.59
N ALA A 8 -4.66 3.88 -0.60
CA ALA A 8 -5.33 4.48 -1.77
C ALA A 8 -4.38 4.95 -2.88
N GLY A 9 -3.08 5.03 -2.62
CA GLY A 9 -2.13 5.64 -3.55
C GLY A 9 -2.38 7.13 -3.82
N ALA A 10 -1.47 7.73 -4.58
CA ALA A 10 -1.59 9.12 -5.05
C ALA A 10 -0.99 9.31 -6.45
N ALA A 11 -0.94 8.22 -7.23
CA ALA A 11 -0.25 8.15 -8.50
C ALA A 11 1.21 8.67 -8.40
N GLY A 12 1.60 9.60 -9.27
CA GLY A 12 2.96 10.15 -9.33
C GLY A 12 3.26 11.27 -8.32
N MET A 13 2.45 11.41 -7.26
CA MET A 13 2.62 12.47 -6.25
C MET A 13 3.03 11.89 -4.90
N TYR A 14 3.85 12.64 -4.16
CA TYR A 14 4.11 12.31 -2.76
C TYR A 14 2.87 12.55 -1.92
N CYS A 15 2.58 11.58 -1.06
CA CYS A 15 1.35 11.52 -0.29
C CYS A 15 1.68 11.02 1.12
N GLY A 16 1.37 11.83 2.14
CA GLY A 16 1.74 11.51 3.52
C GLY A 16 1.16 10.18 4.01
N SER A 17 -0.04 9.82 3.54
CA SER A 17 -0.62 8.50 3.80
C SER A 17 0.18 7.37 3.17
N CYS A 18 0.65 7.54 1.92
CA CYS A 18 1.44 6.56 1.20
C CYS A 18 2.77 6.30 1.90
N LEU A 19 3.43 7.38 2.37
CA LEU A 19 4.68 7.29 3.12
C LEU A 19 4.48 6.54 4.44
N ARG A 20 3.45 6.93 5.20
CA ARG A 20 3.10 6.29 6.48
C ARG A 20 2.77 4.80 6.28
N ASP A 21 1.95 4.48 5.28
CA ASP A 21 1.50 3.11 5.04
C ASP A 21 2.68 2.24 4.57
N ASN A 22 3.59 2.78 3.75
CA ASN A 22 4.83 2.11 3.34
C ASN A 22 5.75 1.84 4.54
N ALA A 23 6.01 2.86 5.37
CA ALA A 23 6.87 2.73 6.55
C ALA A 23 6.30 1.70 7.55
N LEU A 24 4.99 1.72 7.77
CA LEU A 24 4.32 0.75 8.63
C LEU A 24 4.40 -0.67 8.07
N ALA A 25 4.14 -0.86 6.77
CA ALA A 25 4.25 -2.17 6.15
C ALA A 25 5.69 -2.73 6.23
N THR A 26 6.69 -1.89 5.96
CA THR A 26 8.12 -2.23 6.08
C THR A 26 8.48 -2.66 7.49
N GLU A 27 8.04 -1.93 8.52
CA GLU A 27 8.35 -2.28 9.91
C GLU A 27 7.63 -3.57 10.35
N LEU A 28 6.38 -3.78 9.93
CA LEU A 28 5.66 -5.04 10.20
C LEU A 28 6.35 -6.24 9.54
N MET A 29 6.86 -6.09 8.31
CA MET A 29 7.66 -7.12 7.65
C MET A 29 8.96 -7.40 8.43
N ARG A 30 9.65 -6.34 8.90
CA ARG A 30 10.87 -6.46 9.70
C ARG A 30 10.65 -7.21 11.02
N GLN A 31 9.45 -7.10 11.61
CA GLN A 31 9.03 -7.85 12.80
C GLN A 31 8.63 -9.31 12.51
N GLY A 32 8.75 -9.78 11.27
CA GLY A 32 8.47 -11.17 10.89
C GLY A 32 7.00 -11.43 10.56
N HIS A 33 6.23 -10.39 10.22
CA HIS A 33 4.88 -10.57 9.67
C HIS A 33 4.90 -10.74 8.15
N ASP A 34 3.96 -11.54 7.65
CA ASP A 34 3.70 -11.71 6.22
C ASP A 34 2.70 -10.62 5.80
N VAL A 35 3.22 -9.53 5.23
CA VAL A 35 2.44 -8.34 4.90
C VAL A 35 2.31 -8.19 3.40
N THR A 36 1.09 -7.97 2.91
CA THR A 36 0.84 -7.55 1.53
C THR A 36 0.24 -6.15 1.56
N LEU A 37 1.02 -5.15 1.16
CA LEU A 37 0.55 -3.78 0.99
C LEU A 37 0.00 -3.62 -0.43
N VAL A 38 -1.31 -3.43 -0.57
CA VAL A 38 -2.00 -3.35 -1.86
C VAL A 38 -2.49 -1.94 -2.12
N PRO A 39 -2.00 -1.27 -3.18
CA PRO A 39 -2.54 0.00 -3.60
C PRO A 39 -3.91 -0.18 -4.25
N LEU A 40 -4.84 0.72 -3.92
CA LEU A 40 -6.18 0.82 -4.48
C LEU A 40 -6.23 2.02 -5.41
N TYR A 41 -6.94 1.94 -6.53
CA TYR A 41 -7.21 3.06 -7.46
C TYR A 41 -5.99 3.66 -8.19
N THR A 42 -4.89 3.95 -7.49
CA THR A 42 -3.67 4.52 -8.07
C THR A 42 -2.41 3.94 -7.40
N PRO A 43 -1.26 3.91 -8.10
CA PRO A 43 0.00 3.50 -7.48
C PRO A 43 0.41 4.44 -6.34
N THR A 44 1.29 3.95 -5.46
CA THR A 44 1.97 4.77 -4.47
C THR A 44 3.30 5.29 -5.04
N LEU A 45 3.64 6.53 -4.72
CA LEU A 45 5.00 7.04 -4.83
C LEU A 45 5.52 7.28 -3.42
N THR A 46 6.70 6.72 -3.12
CA THR A 46 7.35 6.79 -1.81
C THR A 46 8.76 7.35 -1.97
N ASP A 47 9.25 8.00 -0.92
CA ASP A 47 10.63 8.53 -0.81
C ASP A 47 11.64 7.45 -0.41
N GLU A 48 11.15 6.33 0.13
CA GLU A 48 11.89 5.11 0.42
C GLU A 48 11.55 3.98 -0.57
N PRO A 49 12.26 2.83 -0.55
CA PRO A 49 11.85 1.65 -1.31
C PRO A 49 10.39 1.30 -1.07
N ASN A 50 9.63 1.26 -2.16
CA ASN A 50 8.21 0.98 -2.13
C ASN A 50 7.97 -0.51 -1.95
N VAL A 51 7.29 -0.91 -0.87
CA VAL A 51 6.96 -2.32 -0.56
C VAL A 51 5.53 -2.70 -0.96
N SER A 52 4.81 -1.79 -1.62
CA SER A 52 3.48 -2.07 -2.15
C SER A 52 3.53 -2.94 -3.41
N GLN A 53 2.44 -3.64 -3.68
CA GLN A 53 2.26 -4.40 -4.92
C GLN A 53 2.31 -3.47 -6.14
N GLU A 54 2.95 -3.92 -7.22
CA GLU A 54 3.04 -3.15 -8.48
C GLU A 54 1.68 -2.90 -9.13
N LYS A 55 0.72 -3.81 -8.90
CA LYS A 55 -0.63 -3.72 -9.46
C LYS A 55 -1.56 -3.04 -8.47
N VAL A 56 -2.32 -2.08 -8.99
CA VAL A 56 -3.44 -1.49 -8.25
C VAL A 56 -4.64 -2.43 -8.30
N LEU A 57 -5.34 -2.56 -7.18
CA LEU A 57 -6.70 -3.10 -7.16
C LEU A 57 -7.69 -1.96 -7.37
N PHE A 58 -8.55 -2.09 -8.38
CA PHE A 58 -9.75 -1.27 -8.45
C PHE A 58 -10.88 -2.01 -7.75
N GLY A 59 -11.38 -1.44 -6.66
CA GLY A 59 -12.65 -1.86 -6.08
C GLY A 59 -13.75 -1.58 -7.09
N GLY A 60 -14.18 -2.59 -7.85
CA GLY A 60 -15.43 -2.52 -8.59
C GLY A 60 -16.54 -2.28 -7.59
N ILE A 61 -17.13 -1.09 -7.63
CA ILE A 61 -18.32 -0.77 -6.84
C ILE A 61 -19.35 -1.86 -7.15
N SER A 62 -19.68 -2.70 -6.17
CA SER A 62 -20.96 -3.42 -6.22
C SER A 62 -22.02 -2.42 -5.78
N VAL A 63 -22.60 -1.73 -6.76
CA VAL A 63 -23.88 -1.06 -6.57
C VAL A 63 -24.94 -2.15 -6.69
N TYR A 64 -25.59 -2.48 -5.59
CA TYR A 64 -26.81 -3.28 -5.55
C TYR A 64 -27.98 -2.39 -5.14
#